data_AF-A0A8H3NDS1-F1
#
_entry.id   AF-A0A8H3NDS1-F1
#
_cell.length_a   1.000
_cell.length_b   1.000
_cell.length_c   1.000
_cell.angle_alpha   90.00
_cell.angle_beta   90.00
_cell.angle_gamma   90.00
#
_symmetry.space_group_name_H-M   'P 1'
#
loop_
_entity.id
_entity.type
_entity.pdbx_description
1 polymer ?
#
loop_
_entity_poly.entity_id
_entity_poly.type
_entity_poly.pdbx_seq_one_letter_code
_entity_poly.pdbx_strand_id
1 'polypeptide(L)'
;MAIDVVNLTEADIPEAIEVIQRAFADDPYFKWVFNPAKFNKQRNYGSLEARCRWGINNAIFQVARESDGNGSPSRVLGVSCWLPPHPAAEPESWYSWAQSWLLSFRQVLNNVRHRGRGGLNTRRYWIWKDRQREAQRQIWDDPRGYYFCNIVAVSPETQGKGIGKKLFQAVTDRADEEGVKCYLESSKEVPNVEIYRRMGFEMAKAMECRDGEDACMVSVLHGPKSKVQALRRGRRDLIAVVRHLRQMPRSICRGIILELDFGNLLNMIMNKVGGQYEH
;
A
#
# COMPACT_ATOMS: atom_id res chain seq x y z
N MET A 1 10.55 -14.50 -17.27
CA MET A 1 10.75 -13.04 -17.27
C MET A 1 11.09 -12.60 -15.86
N ALA A 2 12.36 -12.32 -15.60
CA ALA A 2 12.76 -11.76 -14.31
C ALA A 2 12.28 -10.31 -14.23
N ILE A 3 11.84 -9.89 -13.04
CA ILE A 3 11.33 -8.54 -12.80
C ILE A 3 12.13 -7.98 -11.65
N ASP A 4 12.76 -6.83 -11.89
CA ASP A 4 13.55 -6.12 -10.91
C ASP A 4 12.76 -4.91 -10.41
N VAL A 5 12.76 -4.72 -9.08
CA VAL A 5 12.14 -3.55 -8.44
C VAL A 5 13.27 -2.70 -7.89
N VAL A 6 13.36 -1.47 -8.39
CA VAL A 6 14.41 -0.52 -8.03
C VAL A 6 13.80 0.83 -7.67
N ASN A 7 14.53 1.66 -6.94
CA ASN A 7 14.10 3.03 -6.66
C ASN A 7 14.00 3.83 -7.96
N LEU A 8 12.95 4.65 -8.05
CA LEU A 8 12.71 5.56 -9.17
C LEU A 8 13.81 6.63 -9.22
N THR A 9 14.36 6.84 -10.41
CA THR A 9 15.31 7.91 -10.72
C THR A 9 14.66 8.97 -11.62
N GLU A 10 15.32 10.11 -11.83
CA GLU A 10 14.79 11.15 -12.73
C GLU A 10 14.60 10.66 -14.17
N ALA A 11 15.44 9.74 -14.64
CA ALA A 11 15.35 9.16 -15.98
C ALA A 11 14.07 8.32 -16.16
N ASP A 12 13.52 7.78 -15.07
CA ASP A 12 12.35 6.91 -15.10
C ASP A 12 11.02 7.70 -15.10
N ILE A 13 11.07 8.99 -14.77
CA ILE A 13 9.88 9.83 -14.57
C ILE A 13 8.93 9.81 -15.78
N PRO A 14 9.38 9.99 -17.04
CA PRO A 14 8.48 10.02 -18.18
C PRO A 14 7.67 8.73 -18.34
N GLU A 15 8.34 7.57 -18.29
CA GLU A 15 7.69 6.26 -18.41
C GLU A 15 6.82 5.94 -17.18
N ALA A 16 7.28 6.29 -15.98
CA ALA A 16 6.51 6.09 -14.75
C ALA A 16 5.18 6.86 -14.79
N ILE A 17 5.20 8.12 -15.26
CA ILE A 17 3.99 8.93 -15.43
C ILE A 17 3.08 8.32 -16.49
N GLU A 18 3.63 7.83 -17.60
CA GLU A 18 2.84 7.15 -18.63
C GLU A 18 2.10 5.94 -18.05
N VAL A 19 2.80 5.08 -17.31
CA VAL A 19 2.21 3.91 -16.63
C VAL A 19 1.10 4.34 -15.65
N ILE A 20 1.34 5.36 -14.82
CA ILE A 20 0.35 5.91 -13.89
C ILE A 20 -0.89 6.40 -14.65
N GLN A 21 -0.72 7.28 -15.64
CA GLN A 21 -1.85 7.85 -16.37
C GLN A 21 -2.68 6.79 -17.09
N ARG A 22 -2.03 5.76 -17.66
CA ARG A 22 -2.71 4.66 -18.35
C ARG A 22 -3.44 3.75 -17.37
N ALA A 23 -2.83 3.40 -16.23
CA ALA A 23 -3.45 2.54 -15.24
C ALA A 23 -4.65 3.20 -14.53
N PHE A 24 -4.59 4.51 -14.28
CA PHE A 24 -5.66 5.26 -13.61
C PHE A 24 -6.72 5.87 -14.55
N ALA A 25 -6.59 5.71 -15.87
CA ALA A 25 -7.55 6.28 -16.83
C ALA A 25 -9.00 5.85 -16.55
N ASP A 26 -9.18 4.60 -16.12
CA ASP A 26 -10.48 4.01 -15.75
C ASP A 26 -10.65 3.79 -14.25
N ASP A 27 -9.92 4.55 -13.43
CA ASP A 27 -10.09 4.51 -11.99
C ASP A 27 -11.33 5.31 -11.54
N PRO A 28 -12.21 4.76 -10.68
CA PRO A 28 -13.42 5.44 -10.24
C PRO A 28 -13.16 6.76 -9.50
N TYR A 29 -12.14 6.82 -8.64
CA TYR A 29 -11.80 8.07 -7.94
C TYR A 29 -11.26 9.10 -8.92
N PHE A 30 -10.41 8.69 -9.86
CA PHE A 30 -9.91 9.58 -10.91
C PHE A 30 -11.05 10.19 -11.73
N LYS A 31 -12.00 9.37 -12.20
CA LYS A 31 -13.18 9.82 -12.95
C LYS A 31 -14.11 10.70 -12.11
N TRP A 32 -14.19 10.45 -10.80
CA TRP A 32 -14.99 11.26 -9.90
C TRP A 32 -14.34 12.61 -9.59
N VAL A 33 -13.02 12.67 -9.37
CA VAL A 33 -12.33 13.90 -8.94
C VAL A 33 -11.99 14.83 -10.12
N PHE A 34 -11.82 14.30 -11.33
CA PHE A 34 -11.55 15.10 -12.53
C PHE A 34 -12.80 15.26 -13.39
N ASN A 35 -13.07 16.49 -13.85
CA ASN A 35 -14.06 16.74 -14.88
C ASN A 35 -13.52 16.23 -16.24
N PRO A 36 -14.17 15.26 -16.89
CA PRO A 36 -13.67 14.63 -18.11
C PRO A 36 -13.57 15.63 -19.28
N ALA A 37 -14.54 16.54 -19.43
CA ALA A 37 -14.54 17.54 -20.50
C ALA A 37 -13.43 18.60 -20.36
N LYS A 38 -12.88 18.76 -19.16
CA LYS A 38 -11.81 19.74 -18.86
C LYS A 38 -10.47 19.07 -18.52
N PHE A 39 -10.40 17.75 -18.59
CA PHE A 39 -9.20 17.02 -18.19
C PHE A 39 -8.04 17.35 -19.13
N ASN A 40 -6.93 17.82 -18.57
CA ASN A 40 -5.74 18.16 -19.33
C ASN A 40 -4.60 17.20 -18.96
N LYS A 41 -4.32 16.25 -19.86
CA LYS A 41 -3.29 15.22 -19.67
C LYS A 41 -1.89 15.81 -19.45
N GLN A 42 -1.54 16.88 -20.17
CA GLN A 42 -0.23 17.54 -20.03
C GLN A 42 -0.07 18.27 -18.68
N ARG A 43 -1.13 18.94 -18.21
CA ARG A 43 -1.12 19.55 -16.87
C ARG A 43 -1.03 18.46 -15.80
N ASN A 44 -1.76 17.35 -15.97
CA ASN A 44 -1.70 16.21 -15.07
C ASN A 44 -0.29 15.59 -15.05
N TYR A 45 0.37 15.48 -16.20
CA TYR A 45 1.78 15.08 -16.32
C TYR A 45 2.67 15.97 -15.45
N GLY A 46 2.60 17.30 -15.59
CA GLY A 46 3.42 18.22 -14.77
C GLY A 46 3.16 18.08 -13.26
N SER A 47 1.94 17.70 -12.87
CA SER A 47 1.61 17.44 -11.46
C SER A 47 2.19 16.12 -10.95
N LEU A 48 2.19 15.08 -11.78
CA LEU A 48 2.80 13.79 -11.46
C LEU A 48 4.33 13.91 -11.46
N GLU A 49 4.91 14.65 -12.40
CA GLU A 49 6.35 14.94 -12.42
C GLU A 49 6.80 15.62 -11.12
N ALA A 50 6.09 16.66 -10.69
CA ALA A 50 6.39 17.32 -9.43
C ALA A 50 6.31 16.35 -8.24
N ARG A 51 5.35 15.42 -8.25
CA ARG A 51 5.19 14.37 -7.23
C ARG A 51 6.30 13.32 -7.28
N CYS A 52 6.75 12.91 -8.48
CA CYS A 52 7.89 12.00 -8.65
C CYS A 52 9.16 12.62 -8.09
N ARG A 53 9.49 13.87 -8.46
CA ARG A 53 10.67 14.57 -7.95
C ARG A 53 10.65 14.75 -6.43
N TRP A 54 9.48 15.05 -5.86
CA TRP A 54 9.31 15.09 -4.41
C TRP A 54 9.51 13.70 -3.79
N GLY A 55 8.92 12.66 -4.38
CA GLY A 55 8.95 11.31 -3.82
C GLY A 55 10.32 10.63 -3.92
N ILE A 56 11.18 10.98 -4.88
CA ILE A 56 12.59 10.54 -4.90
C ILE A 56 13.29 10.85 -3.56
N ASN A 57 12.92 11.95 -2.91
CA ASN A 57 13.58 12.43 -1.69
C ASN A 57 12.77 12.19 -0.40
N ASN A 58 11.49 11.85 -0.50
CA ASN A 58 10.57 11.83 0.66
C ASN A 58 9.70 10.57 0.76
N ALA A 59 9.82 9.66 -0.21
CA ALA A 59 9.01 8.45 -0.29
C ALA A 59 9.87 7.26 -0.71
N ILE A 60 9.34 6.06 -0.50
CA ILE A 60 9.84 4.85 -1.15
C ILE A 60 9.13 4.79 -2.50
N PHE A 61 9.72 5.46 -3.50
CA PHE A 61 9.20 5.49 -4.86
C PHE A 61 9.98 4.50 -5.72
N GLN A 62 9.30 3.49 -6.24
CA GLN A 62 9.91 2.36 -6.95
C GLN A 62 9.30 2.15 -8.32
N VAL A 63 10.12 1.65 -9.25
CA VAL A 63 9.72 1.16 -10.56
C VAL A 63 10.02 -0.33 -10.69
N ALA A 64 9.14 -1.05 -11.37
CA ALA A 64 9.34 -2.44 -11.76
C ALA A 64 9.73 -2.51 -13.24
N ARG A 65 10.80 -3.25 -13.53
CA ARG A 65 11.42 -3.38 -14.85
C ARG A 65 11.59 -4.85 -15.21
N GLU A 66 11.63 -5.14 -16.50
CA GLU A 66 12.06 -6.45 -16.99
C GLU A 66 13.57 -6.57 -16.86
N SER A 67 14.09 -7.64 -16.26
CA SER A 67 15.53 -7.88 -16.27
C SER A 67 15.91 -8.44 -17.63
N ASP A 68 16.66 -7.68 -18.42
CA ASP A 68 17.12 -8.13 -19.75
C ASP A 68 18.47 -8.87 -19.68
N GLY A 69 19.04 -9.04 -18.49
CA GLY A 69 20.33 -9.71 -18.26
C GLY A 69 21.56 -8.97 -18.82
N ASN A 70 21.34 -7.93 -19.64
CA ASN A 70 22.38 -7.19 -20.36
C ASN A 70 22.62 -5.79 -19.76
N GLY A 71 21.87 -5.39 -18.73
CA GLY A 71 22.10 -4.16 -17.97
C GLY A 71 21.62 -2.89 -18.69
N SER A 72 20.90 -3.02 -19.80
CA SER A 72 20.24 -1.87 -20.42
C SER A 72 18.97 -1.53 -19.65
N PRO A 73 18.64 -0.24 -19.45
CA PRO A 73 17.41 0.14 -18.78
C PRO A 73 16.23 -0.33 -19.63
N SER A 74 15.54 -1.35 -19.13
CA SER A 74 14.32 -1.86 -19.75
C SER A 74 13.12 -0.98 -19.39
N ARG A 75 12.07 -1.15 -20.19
CA ARG A 75 10.79 -0.44 -20.06
C ARG A 75 10.23 -0.56 -18.65
N VAL A 76 9.69 0.55 -18.13
CA VAL A 76 8.94 0.55 -16.86
C VAL A 76 7.61 -0.19 -17.04
N LEU A 77 7.41 -1.25 -16.27
CA LEU A 77 6.21 -2.09 -16.31
C LEU A 77 5.20 -1.75 -15.20
N GLY A 78 5.68 -1.15 -14.11
CA GLY A 78 4.88 -0.80 -12.95
C GLY A 78 5.60 0.18 -12.05
N VAL A 79 4.83 0.82 -11.17
CA VAL A 79 5.29 1.90 -10.30
C VAL A 79 4.59 1.77 -8.96
N SER A 80 5.30 1.99 -7.85
CA SER A 80 4.67 2.18 -6.54
C SER A 80 5.31 3.33 -5.77
N CYS A 81 4.51 4.07 -5.00
CA CYS A 81 4.95 5.15 -4.13
C CYS A 81 4.40 4.91 -2.74
N TRP A 82 5.29 4.66 -1.79
CA TRP A 82 4.95 4.46 -0.39
C TRP A 82 5.50 5.61 0.47
N LEU A 83 4.67 6.12 1.37
CA LEU A 83 5.14 7.02 2.41
C LEU A 83 5.62 6.17 3.60
N PRO A 84 6.82 6.44 4.14
CA PRO A 84 7.30 5.74 5.33
C PRO A 84 6.43 6.09 6.55
N PRO A 85 6.43 5.24 7.58
CA PRO A 85 5.81 5.56 8.85
C PRO A 85 6.42 6.84 9.43
N HIS A 86 5.57 7.75 9.88
CA HIS A 86 5.98 8.97 10.56
C HIS A 86 5.21 9.08 11.87
N PRO A 87 5.90 9.08 13.02
CA PRO A 87 5.25 9.23 14.32
C PRO A 87 4.52 10.57 14.41
N ALA A 88 3.29 10.57 14.91
CA ALA A 88 2.49 11.80 15.01
C ALA A 88 3.08 12.84 15.98
N ALA A 89 3.96 12.41 16.89
CA ALA A 89 4.65 13.27 17.84
C ALA A 89 5.97 13.86 17.29
N GLU A 90 6.48 13.32 16.19
CA GLU A 90 7.73 13.79 15.59
C GLU A 90 7.42 14.99 14.67
N PRO A 91 8.11 16.13 14.83
CA PRO A 91 7.92 17.25 13.91
C PRO A 91 8.52 16.93 12.54
N GLU A 92 7.95 17.52 11.48
CA GLU A 92 8.55 17.45 10.16
C GLU A 92 9.97 18.04 10.17
N SER A 93 10.89 17.36 9.50
CA SER A 93 12.24 17.90 9.29
C SER A 93 12.21 19.16 8.42
N TRP A 94 13.17 20.07 8.60
CA TRP A 94 13.31 21.25 7.75
C TRP A 94 13.45 20.87 6.26
N TYR A 95 14.10 19.74 5.98
CA TYR A 95 14.33 19.25 4.64
C TYR A 95 13.00 18.81 4.00
N SER A 96 12.21 18.00 4.70
CA SER A 96 10.88 17.57 4.26
C SER A 96 9.94 18.76 4.08
N TRP A 97 9.98 19.72 5.00
CA TRP A 97 9.24 20.98 4.89
C TRP A 97 9.63 21.76 3.63
N ALA A 98 10.92 21.96 3.38
CA ALA A 98 11.41 22.67 2.19
C ALA A 98 11.03 21.94 0.88
N GLN A 99 11.09 20.60 0.87
CA GLN A 99 10.64 19.79 -0.26
C GLN A 99 9.13 19.93 -0.50
N SER A 100 8.32 19.99 0.56
CA SER A 100 6.87 20.23 0.47
C SER A 100 6.54 21.63 -0.06
N TRP A 101 7.33 22.65 0.31
CA TRP A 101 7.23 23.99 -0.28
C TRP A 101 7.61 24.01 -1.75
N LEU A 102 8.71 23.35 -2.11
CA LEU A 102 9.15 23.24 -3.49
C LEU A 102 8.11 22.51 -4.36
N LEU A 103 7.50 21.44 -3.84
CA LEU A 103 6.36 20.77 -4.47
C LEU A 103 5.19 21.75 -4.67
N SER A 104 4.84 22.51 -3.64
CA SER A 104 3.75 23.50 -3.70
C SER A 104 4.02 24.57 -4.75
N PHE A 105 5.25 25.08 -4.81
CA PHE A 105 5.68 26.05 -5.82
C PHE A 105 5.58 25.48 -7.24
N ARG A 106 6.08 24.26 -7.47
CA ARG A 106 5.95 23.56 -8.77
C ARG A 106 4.48 23.37 -9.16
N GLN A 107 3.60 23.04 -8.22
CA GLN A 107 2.17 22.90 -8.46
C GLN A 107 1.50 24.23 -8.82
N VAL A 108 1.90 25.34 -8.18
CA VAL A 108 1.42 26.68 -8.52
C VAL A 108 1.90 27.10 -9.91
N LEU A 109 3.18 26.92 -10.22
CA LEU A 109 3.71 27.20 -11.56
C LEU A 109 3.00 26.38 -12.64
N ASN A 110 2.76 25.09 -12.39
CA ASN A 110 2.03 24.22 -13.30
C ASN A 110 0.58 24.73 -13.52
N ASN A 111 -0.09 25.21 -12.46
CA ASN A 111 -1.41 25.83 -12.58
C ASN A 111 -1.39 27.10 -13.43
N VAL A 112 -0.38 27.97 -13.24
CA VAL A 112 -0.23 29.21 -14.01
C VAL A 112 0.04 28.89 -15.48
N ARG A 113 1.00 28.00 -15.76
CA ARG A 113 1.37 27.57 -17.12
C ARG A 113 0.19 27.04 -17.91
N HIS A 114 -0.69 26.28 -17.26
CA HIS A 114 -1.87 25.67 -17.89
C HIS A 114 -3.17 26.44 -17.65
N ARG A 115 -3.09 27.65 -17.08
CA ARG A 115 -4.24 28.54 -16.77
C ARG A 115 -5.37 27.84 -16.01
N GLY A 116 -5.02 26.94 -15.08
CA GLY A 116 -5.98 26.19 -14.29
C GLY A 116 -5.46 24.85 -13.78
N ARG A 117 -6.36 24.05 -13.19
CA ARG A 117 -6.03 22.78 -12.54
C ARG A 117 -6.24 21.55 -13.44
N GLY A 118 -6.41 21.76 -14.74
CA GLY A 118 -6.57 20.68 -15.75
C GLY A 118 -7.75 19.75 -15.45
N GLY A 119 -8.90 20.31 -15.07
CA GLY A 119 -10.12 19.56 -14.79
C GLY A 119 -10.28 19.07 -13.36
N LEU A 120 -9.30 19.24 -12.47
CA LEU A 120 -9.43 18.83 -11.06
C LEU A 120 -10.57 19.60 -10.36
N ASN A 121 -11.56 18.86 -9.85
CA ASN A 121 -12.57 19.41 -8.97
C ASN A 121 -12.00 19.53 -7.55
N THR A 122 -11.66 20.76 -7.15
CA THR A 122 -11.03 21.02 -5.85
C THR A 122 -11.94 20.67 -4.67
N ARG A 123 -13.27 20.80 -4.82
CA ARG A 123 -14.21 20.43 -3.77
C ARG A 123 -14.15 18.94 -3.50
N ARG A 124 -14.23 18.10 -4.54
CA ARG A 124 -14.12 16.64 -4.43
C ARG A 124 -12.76 16.18 -3.89
N TYR A 125 -11.69 16.86 -4.30
CA TYR A 125 -10.35 16.61 -3.75
C TYR A 125 -10.31 16.82 -2.23
N TRP A 126 -10.90 17.91 -1.73
CA TRP A 126 -10.94 18.19 -0.29
C TRP A 126 -11.86 17.24 0.47
N ILE A 127 -13.01 16.86 -0.11
CA ILE A 127 -13.88 15.82 0.46
C ILE A 127 -13.10 14.52 0.66
N TRP A 128 -12.39 14.05 -0.36
CA TRP A 128 -11.55 12.85 -0.23
C TRP A 128 -10.46 13.03 0.83
N LYS A 129 -9.79 14.19 0.88
CA LYS A 129 -8.77 14.46 1.91
C LYS A 129 -9.32 14.42 3.32
N ASP A 130 -10.50 14.96 3.56
CA ASP A 130 -11.12 14.96 4.88
C ASP A 130 -11.54 13.54 5.29
N ARG A 131 -12.11 12.76 4.36
CA ARG A 131 -12.49 11.36 4.60
C ARG A 131 -11.26 10.46 4.82
N GLN A 132 -10.18 10.68 4.06
CA GLN A 132 -8.89 10.00 4.26
C GLN A 132 -8.34 10.29 5.66
N ARG A 133 -8.31 11.56 6.09
CA ARG A 133 -7.83 11.91 7.44
C ARG A 133 -8.69 11.26 8.53
N GLU A 134 -10.01 11.23 8.35
CA GLU A 134 -10.91 10.55 9.29
C GLU A 134 -10.64 9.04 9.36
N ALA A 135 -10.50 8.37 8.22
CA ALA A 135 -10.20 6.95 8.16
C ALA A 135 -8.83 6.64 8.81
N GLN A 136 -7.80 7.41 8.49
CA GLN A 136 -6.47 7.26 9.09
C GLN A 136 -6.53 7.45 10.62
N ARG A 137 -7.24 8.46 11.14
CA ARG A 137 -7.40 8.64 12.60
C ARG A 137 -8.10 7.47 13.30
N GLN A 138 -9.00 6.78 12.62
CA GLN A 138 -9.75 5.64 13.19
C GLN A 138 -8.96 4.33 13.10
N ILE A 139 -8.11 4.19 12.09
CA ILE A 139 -7.41 2.92 11.78
C ILE A 139 -5.97 2.93 12.31
N TRP A 140 -5.29 4.08 12.26
CA TRP A 140 -3.89 4.18 12.66
C TRP A 140 -3.78 4.21 14.18
N ASP A 141 -3.56 3.01 14.73
CA ASP A 141 -3.43 2.72 16.15
C ASP A 141 -1.97 2.53 16.62
N ASP A 142 -1.00 2.56 15.71
CA ASP A 142 0.43 2.45 16.02
C ASP A 142 1.03 3.86 16.10
N PRO A 143 1.60 4.28 17.25
CA PRO A 143 2.18 5.61 17.40
C PRO A 143 3.37 5.86 16.47
N ARG A 144 4.00 4.81 15.92
CA ARG A 144 5.07 4.92 14.92
C ARG A 144 4.55 5.34 13.55
N GLY A 145 3.24 5.19 13.30
CA GLY A 145 2.63 5.38 11.98
C GLY A 145 2.61 4.09 11.15
N TYR A 146 2.24 4.26 9.87
CA TYR A 146 2.05 3.17 8.92
C TYR A 146 2.84 3.43 7.64
N TYR A 147 3.30 2.37 6.98
CA TYR A 147 3.68 2.46 5.57
C TYR A 147 2.43 2.69 4.72
N PHE A 148 2.31 3.84 4.07
CA PHE A 148 1.12 4.18 3.28
C PHE A 148 1.40 4.06 1.78
N CYS A 149 0.77 3.09 1.10
CA CYS A 149 0.77 3.00 -0.36
C CYS A 149 -0.07 4.14 -0.95
N ASN A 150 0.60 5.20 -1.40
CA ASN A 150 -0.04 6.37 -1.96
C ASN A 150 -0.34 6.21 -3.46
N ILE A 151 0.49 5.47 -4.18
CA ILE A 151 0.32 5.17 -5.61
C ILE A 151 0.77 3.73 -5.84
N VAL A 152 -0.04 2.97 -6.57
CA VAL A 152 0.43 1.75 -7.25
C VAL A 152 -0.22 1.67 -8.62
N ALA A 153 0.60 1.43 -9.65
CA ALA A 153 0.16 1.31 -11.04
C ALA A 153 0.96 0.21 -11.73
N VAL A 154 0.29 -0.57 -12.58
CA VAL A 154 0.92 -1.56 -13.47
C VAL A 154 0.40 -1.31 -14.86
N SER A 155 1.29 -1.31 -15.86
CA SER A 155 0.91 -1.09 -17.26
C SER A 155 -0.17 -2.09 -17.66
N PRO A 156 -1.26 -1.66 -18.33
CA PRO A 156 -2.36 -2.55 -18.69
C PRO A 156 -1.91 -3.83 -19.41
N GLU A 157 -0.96 -3.72 -20.34
CA GLU A 157 -0.39 -4.86 -21.11
C GLU A 157 0.34 -5.92 -20.27
N THR A 158 0.72 -5.58 -19.04
CA THR A 158 1.56 -6.43 -18.18
C THR A 158 0.86 -6.83 -16.88
N GLN A 159 -0.42 -6.49 -16.73
CA GLN A 159 -1.23 -6.97 -15.62
C GLN A 159 -1.34 -8.50 -15.60
N GLY A 160 -1.58 -9.06 -14.42
CA GLY A 160 -1.61 -10.52 -14.22
C GLY A 160 -0.24 -11.21 -14.19
N LYS A 161 0.87 -10.51 -14.49
CA LYS A 161 2.23 -11.08 -14.49
C LYS A 161 2.97 -10.99 -13.15
N GLY A 162 2.27 -10.75 -12.05
CA GLY A 162 2.86 -10.68 -10.70
C GLY A 162 3.67 -9.40 -10.38
N ILE A 163 3.70 -8.40 -11.26
CA ILE A 163 4.47 -7.16 -11.07
C ILE A 163 4.01 -6.39 -9.83
N GLY A 164 2.69 -6.21 -9.65
CA GLY A 164 2.13 -5.55 -8.48
C GLY A 164 2.52 -6.24 -7.17
N LYS A 165 2.53 -7.58 -7.15
CA LYS A 165 2.97 -8.36 -5.99
C LYS A 165 4.44 -8.06 -5.64
N LYS A 166 5.33 -8.01 -6.63
CA LYS A 166 6.74 -7.67 -6.41
C LYS A 166 6.94 -6.25 -5.89
N LEU A 167 6.21 -5.27 -6.43
CA LEU A 167 6.24 -3.87 -5.95
C LEU A 167 5.78 -3.77 -4.49
N PHE A 168 4.72 -4.48 -4.11
CA PHE A 168 4.27 -4.54 -2.73
C PHE A 168 5.29 -5.22 -1.83
N GLN A 169 5.80 -6.38 -2.26
CA GLN A 169 6.71 -7.21 -1.49
C GLN A 169 7.98 -6.43 -1.07
N ALA A 170 8.51 -5.58 -1.96
CA ALA A 170 9.68 -4.75 -1.68
C ALA A 170 9.49 -3.79 -0.48
N VAL A 171 8.26 -3.43 -0.12
CA VAL A 171 7.96 -2.58 1.04
C VAL A 171 7.36 -3.38 2.18
N THR A 172 6.51 -4.37 1.91
CA THR A 172 5.89 -5.18 2.96
C THR A 172 6.89 -6.09 3.68
N ASP A 173 7.93 -6.59 2.99
CA ASP A 173 8.98 -7.39 3.64
C ASP A 173 9.74 -6.54 4.67
N ARG A 174 10.06 -5.29 4.29
CA ARG A 174 10.66 -4.30 5.22
C ARG A 174 9.72 -3.96 6.38
N ALA A 175 8.44 -3.74 6.10
CA ALA A 175 7.44 -3.46 7.14
C ALA A 175 7.29 -4.64 8.12
N ASP A 176 7.35 -5.87 7.63
CA ASP A 176 7.33 -7.10 8.43
C ASP A 176 8.55 -7.19 9.35
N GLU A 177 9.75 -6.89 8.83
CA GLU A 177 11.01 -6.85 9.59
C GLU A 177 10.99 -5.79 10.69
N GLU A 178 10.51 -4.58 10.38
CA GLU A 178 10.37 -3.47 11.34
C GLU A 178 9.16 -3.64 12.29
N GLY A 179 8.29 -4.62 12.01
CA GLY A 179 7.05 -4.87 12.74
C GLY A 179 6.07 -3.70 12.67
N VAL A 180 6.10 -2.93 11.58
CA VAL A 180 5.23 -1.77 11.29
C VAL A 180 4.13 -2.19 10.32
N LYS A 181 2.92 -1.66 10.50
CA LYS A 181 1.78 -2.00 9.64
C LYS A 181 1.82 -1.18 8.34
N CYS A 182 1.24 -1.72 7.28
CA CYS A 182 0.98 -0.96 6.05
C CYS A 182 -0.52 -0.62 5.91
N TYR A 183 -0.79 0.41 5.11
CA TYR A 183 -2.11 0.96 4.84
C TYR A 183 -2.20 1.32 3.35
N LEU A 184 -3.37 1.10 2.74
CA LEU A 184 -3.63 1.50 1.37
C LEU A 184 -5.11 1.84 1.17
N GLU A 185 -5.37 2.57 0.08
CA GLU A 185 -6.71 2.95 -0.35
C GLU A 185 -6.91 2.50 -1.80
N SER A 186 -8.08 1.96 -2.12
CA SER A 186 -8.43 1.56 -3.48
C SER A 186 -9.86 1.94 -3.85
N SER A 187 -10.00 2.72 -4.90
CA SER A 187 -11.29 3.17 -5.46
C SER A 187 -11.94 2.16 -6.40
N LYS A 188 -11.28 1.04 -6.68
CA LYS A 188 -11.81 -0.02 -7.55
C LYS A 188 -11.90 -1.31 -6.74
N GLU A 189 -13.11 -1.66 -6.33
CA GLU A 189 -13.36 -2.84 -5.48
C GLU A 189 -12.97 -4.14 -6.20
N VAL A 190 -13.44 -4.32 -7.43
CA VAL A 190 -13.11 -5.48 -8.28
C VAL A 190 -12.16 -5.04 -9.39
N PRO A 191 -11.01 -5.71 -9.59
CA PRO A 191 -10.49 -6.88 -8.85
C PRO A 191 -9.57 -6.53 -7.67
N ASN A 192 -9.30 -5.24 -7.41
CA ASN A 192 -8.13 -4.86 -6.58
C ASN A 192 -8.22 -5.32 -5.12
N VAL A 193 -9.40 -5.25 -4.49
CA VAL A 193 -9.54 -5.63 -3.07
C VAL A 193 -9.14 -7.10 -2.86
N GLU A 194 -9.55 -7.98 -3.77
CA GLU A 194 -9.19 -9.40 -3.72
C GLU A 194 -7.70 -9.62 -3.97
N ILE A 195 -7.10 -8.87 -4.89
CA ILE A 195 -5.65 -8.87 -5.12
C ILE A 195 -4.90 -8.51 -3.84
N TYR A 196 -5.31 -7.45 -3.13
CA TYR A 196 -4.67 -7.04 -1.88
C TYR A 196 -4.91 -8.04 -0.74
N ARG A 197 -6.08 -8.68 -0.67
CA ARG A 197 -6.34 -9.76 0.30
C ARG A 197 -5.36 -10.92 0.15
N ARG A 198 -5.09 -11.34 -1.09
CA ARG A 198 -4.06 -12.36 -1.38
C ARG A 198 -2.64 -11.91 -1.05
N MET A 199 -2.40 -10.60 -0.94
CA MET A 199 -1.15 -10.02 -0.43
C MET A 199 -1.14 -9.87 1.10
N GLY A 200 -2.17 -10.37 1.81
CA GLY A 200 -2.26 -10.34 3.27
C GLY A 200 -2.87 -9.07 3.85
N PHE A 201 -3.47 -8.19 3.03
CA PHE A 201 -4.20 -7.03 3.50
C PHE A 201 -5.64 -7.39 3.88
N GLU A 202 -6.16 -6.73 4.91
CA GLU A 202 -7.53 -6.90 5.37
C GLU A 202 -8.32 -5.61 5.13
N MET A 203 -9.60 -5.77 4.82
CA MET A 203 -10.51 -4.65 4.66
C MET A 203 -10.77 -4.00 6.02
N ALA A 204 -10.45 -2.72 6.16
CA ALA A 204 -10.65 -1.95 7.38
C ALA A 204 -11.97 -1.17 7.35
N LYS A 205 -12.23 -0.46 6.25
CA LYS A 205 -13.37 0.47 6.16
C LYS A 205 -13.76 0.72 4.71
N ALA A 206 -15.06 0.76 4.42
CA ALA A 206 -15.57 1.34 3.19
C ALA A 206 -15.74 2.85 3.40
N MET A 207 -14.98 3.65 2.68
CA MET A 207 -14.99 5.10 2.77
C MET A 207 -15.81 5.69 1.62
N GLU A 208 -16.99 6.21 1.95
CA GLU A 208 -17.78 6.99 1.01
C GLU A 208 -17.27 8.44 0.94
N CYS A 209 -16.99 8.92 -0.27
CA CYS A 209 -16.68 10.31 -0.60
C CYS A 209 -17.85 10.90 -1.41
N ARG A 210 -18.77 11.58 -0.74
CA ARG A 210 -20.02 12.09 -1.31
C ARG A 210 -19.95 13.58 -1.64
N ASP A 211 -20.38 13.95 -2.85
CA ASP A 211 -20.52 15.33 -3.33
C ASP A 211 -21.89 15.53 -3.96
N GLY A 212 -22.88 15.93 -3.15
CA GLY A 212 -24.28 15.99 -3.56
C GLY A 212 -24.85 14.59 -3.78
N GLU A 213 -25.42 14.35 -4.96
CA GLU A 213 -25.99 13.05 -5.36
C GLU A 213 -24.93 12.05 -5.84
N ASP A 214 -23.73 12.52 -6.20
CA ASP A 214 -22.64 11.69 -6.70
C ASP A 214 -21.71 11.26 -5.55
N ALA A 215 -21.20 10.02 -5.61
CA ALA A 215 -20.33 9.47 -4.58
C ALA A 215 -19.27 8.52 -5.18
N CYS A 216 -18.06 8.59 -4.62
CA CYS A 216 -17.00 7.62 -4.88
C CYS A 216 -16.78 6.75 -3.64
N MET A 217 -16.85 5.43 -3.82
CA MET A 217 -16.50 4.47 -2.78
C MET A 217 -15.01 4.16 -2.85
N VAL A 218 -14.34 4.20 -1.70
CA VAL A 218 -12.93 3.86 -1.57
C VAL A 218 -12.81 2.78 -0.50
N SER A 219 -12.25 1.64 -0.89
CA SER A 219 -11.91 0.58 0.04
C SER A 219 -10.62 0.92 0.77
N VAL A 220 -10.66 0.92 2.09
CA VAL A 220 -9.51 1.16 2.94
C VAL A 220 -9.03 -0.17 3.49
N LEU A 221 -7.76 -0.48 3.28
CA LEU A 221 -7.16 -1.74 3.68
C LEU A 221 -5.91 -1.50 4.52
N HIS A 222 -5.62 -2.43 5.42
CA HIS A 222 -4.41 -2.42 6.24
C HIS A 222 -3.82 -3.83 6.34
N GLY A 223 -2.52 -3.93 6.55
CA GLY A 223 -1.79 -5.21 6.56
C GLY A 223 -0.36 -5.04 6.06
N PRO A 224 0.38 -6.12 5.80
CA PRO A 224 0.07 -7.46 6.26
C PRO A 224 0.04 -7.55 7.80
N LYS A 225 -0.68 -8.54 8.35
CA LYS A 225 -0.46 -8.95 9.74
C LYS A 225 0.99 -9.41 9.83
N SER A 226 1.83 -8.64 10.51
CA SER A 226 3.27 -8.94 10.62
C SER A 226 3.49 -10.42 10.90
N LYS A 227 4.24 -11.11 10.04
CA LYS A 227 4.57 -12.53 10.22
C LYS A 227 5.25 -12.78 11.57
N VAL A 228 6.07 -11.82 12.03
CA VAL A 228 6.68 -11.81 13.36
C VAL A 228 5.63 -11.68 14.47
N GLN A 229 4.62 -10.84 14.31
CA GLN A 229 3.51 -10.75 15.26
C GLN A 229 2.64 -12.01 15.28
N ALA A 230 2.41 -12.64 14.12
CA ALA A 230 1.71 -13.91 14.01
C ALA A 230 2.48 -15.04 14.72
N LEU A 231 3.80 -15.14 14.50
CA LEU A 231 4.69 -16.07 15.21
C LEU A 231 4.72 -15.81 16.73
N ARG A 232 4.77 -14.53 17.16
CA ARG A 232 4.71 -14.15 18.59
C ARG A 232 3.35 -14.44 19.23
N ARG A 233 2.24 -14.35 18.50
CA ARG A 233 0.90 -14.79 18.96
C ARG A 233 0.86 -16.31 19.07
N GLY A 234 1.26 -17.04 18.03
CA GLY A 234 1.33 -18.50 18.06
C GLY A 234 2.16 -19.03 19.22
N ARG A 235 3.32 -18.41 19.51
CA ARG A 235 4.13 -18.76 20.70
C ARG A 235 3.42 -18.46 22.02
N ARG A 236 2.69 -17.35 22.13
CA ARG A 236 1.91 -17.00 23.32
C ARG A 236 0.75 -17.96 23.54
N ASP A 237 0.02 -18.30 22.48
CA ASP A 237 -1.09 -19.24 22.52
C ASP A 237 -0.60 -20.64 22.92
N LEU A 238 0.54 -21.08 22.36
CA LEU A 238 1.19 -22.33 22.77
C LEU A 238 1.58 -22.33 24.26
N ILE A 239 2.19 -21.23 24.75
CA ILE A 239 2.53 -21.09 26.17
C ILE A 239 1.27 -21.11 27.05
N ALA A 240 0.19 -20.46 26.63
CA ALA A 240 -1.08 -20.45 27.35
C ALA A 240 -1.71 -21.85 27.42
N VAL A 241 -1.69 -22.61 26.32
CA VAL A 241 -2.14 -24.01 26.27
C VAL A 241 -1.30 -24.88 27.20
N VAL A 242 0.03 -24.79 27.14
CA VAL A 242 0.93 -25.55 28.04
C VAL A 242 0.69 -25.20 29.52
N ARG A 243 0.45 -23.92 29.82
CA ARG A 243 0.16 -23.46 31.19
C ARG A 243 -1.18 -24.01 31.69
N HIS A 244 -2.20 -24.04 30.84
CA HIS A 244 -3.51 -24.60 31.17
C HIS A 244 -3.42 -26.11 31.40
N LEU A 245 -2.71 -26.84 30.55
CA LEU A 245 -2.47 -28.28 30.72
C LEU A 245 -1.74 -28.61 32.03
N ARG A 246 -0.82 -27.76 32.50
CA ARG A 246 -0.13 -27.94 33.78
C ARG A 246 -1.00 -27.71 35.02
N GLN A 247 -2.13 -27.01 34.88
CA GLN A 247 -3.07 -26.72 35.96
C GLN A 247 -4.17 -27.78 36.09
N MET A 248 -4.27 -28.72 35.13
CA MET A 248 -5.25 -29.79 35.17
C MET A 248 -4.86 -30.90 36.17
N PRO A 249 -5.84 -31.59 36.77
CA PRO A 249 -5.61 -32.77 37.61
C PRO A 249 -4.82 -33.85 36.87
N ARG A 250 -3.84 -34.47 37.55
CA ARG A 250 -2.94 -35.50 36.95
C ARG A 250 -3.68 -36.69 36.32
N SER A 251 -4.90 -36.99 36.76
CA SER A 251 -5.78 -38.02 36.18
C SER A 251 -6.28 -37.68 34.77
N ILE A 252 -6.49 -36.39 34.47
CA ILE A 252 -6.97 -35.89 33.18
C ILE A 252 -5.80 -35.69 32.20
N CYS A 253 -4.65 -35.18 32.69
CA CYS A 253 -3.46 -35.02 31.86
C CYS A 253 -2.92 -36.35 31.32
N ARG A 254 -3.01 -37.45 32.10
CA ARG A 254 -2.56 -38.78 31.65
C ARG A 254 -3.38 -39.32 30.48
N GLY A 255 -4.68 -39.03 30.40
CA GLY A 255 -5.52 -39.41 29.25
C GLY A 255 -5.17 -38.61 27.99
N ILE A 256 -5.01 -37.29 28.13
CA ILE A 256 -4.73 -36.38 27.01
C ILE A 256 -3.32 -36.58 26.43
N ILE A 257 -2.32 -36.86 27.27
CA ILE A 257 -0.93 -37.07 26.82
C ILE A 257 -0.73 -38.45 26.14
N LEU A 258 -1.59 -39.44 26.43
CA LEU A 258 -1.56 -40.74 25.77
C LEU A 258 -2.26 -40.72 24.39
N GLU A 259 -3.20 -39.79 24.15
CA GLU A 259 -3.88 -39.63 22.86
C GLU A 259 -3.22 -38.60 21.92
N LEU A 260 -2.50 -37.61 22.46
CA LEU A 260 -1.81 -36.60 21.65
C LEU A 260 -0.40 -37.05 21.29
N ASP A 261 -0.24 -37.60 20.09
CA ASP A 261 1.06 -37.66 19.43
C ASP A 261 1.59 -36.21 19.30
N PHE A 262 2.64 -35.89 20.08
CA PHE A 262 3.26 -34.57 20.09
C PHE A 262 3.69 -34.12 18.68
N GLY A 263 3.99 -35.07 17.78
CA GLY A 263 4.24 -34.82 16.36
C GLY A 263 3.02 -34.29 15.61
N ASN A 264 1.82 -34.82 15.88
CA ASN A 264 0.57 -34.38 15.26
C ASN A 264 0.09 -33.02 15.78
N LEU A 265 0.30 -32.70 17.06
CA LEU A 265 -0.03 -31.38 17.59
C LEU A 265 0.90 -30.31 17.03
N LEU A 266 2.20 -30.60 16.93
CA LEU A 266 3.17 -29.69 16.30
C LEU A 266 2.86 -29.53 14.81
N ASN A 267 2.55 -30.60 14.08
CA ASN A 267 2.14 -30.55 12.67
C ASN A 267 0.81 -29.83 12.47
N MET A 268 -0.17 -29.97 13.37
CA MET A 268 -1.44 -29.26 13.28
C MET A 268 -1.26 -27.75 13.54
N ILE A 269 -0.40 -27.37 14.48
CA ILE A 269 -0.06 -25.96 14.74
C ILE A 269 0.76 -25.38 13.59
N MET A 270 1.74 -26.13 13.07
CA MET A 270 2.54 -25.73 11.92
C MET A 270 1.71 -25.66 10.63
N ASN A 271 0.73 -26.55 10.42
CA ASN A 271 -0.23 -26.47 9.30
C ASN A 271 -1.24 -25.34 9.47
N LYS A 272 -1.62 -24.97 10.71
CA LYS A 272 -2.49 -23.83 10.96
C LYS A 272 -1.78 -22.47 10.82
N VAL A 273 -0.46 -22.46 11.04
CA VAL A 273 0.41 -21.28 10.83
C VAL A 273 0.93 -21.20 9.38
N GLY A 274 1.20 -22.33 8.73
CA GLY A 274 1.70 -22.42 7.36
C GLY A 274 0.61 -22.49 6.27
N GLY A 275 -0.53 -23.12 6.56
CA GLY A 275 -1.64 -23.31 5.62
C GLY A 275 -2.50 -22.07 5.35
N GLN A 276 -2.12 -20.90 5.89
CA GLN A 276 -2.71 -19.61 5.51
C GLN A 276 -1.90 -18.87 4.43
N TYR A 277 -0.81 -19.45 3.92
CA TYR A 277 0.07 -18.82 2.93
C TYR A 277 0.33 -19.64 1.65
N GLU A 278 -0.36 -20.76 1.48
CA GLU A 278 -0.42 -21.49 0.20
C GLU A 278 -1.87 -21.50 -0.30
N HIS A 279 -2.26 -20.46 -1.05
CA HIS A 279 -3.18 -20.46 -2.21
C HIS A 279 -3.36 -19.04 -2.75
#